data_AF-A0A1G8PWZ6-F1
#
_entry.id   AF-A0A1G8PWZ6-F1
#
_cell.length_a   1.000
_cell.length_b   1.000
_cell.length_c   1.000
_cell.angle_alpha   90.00
_cell.angle_beta   90.00
_cell.angle_gamma   90.00
#
_symmetry.space_group_name_H-M   'P 1'
#
loop_
_entity.id
_entity.type
_entity.pdbx_description
1 polymer ?
#
loop_
_entity_poly.entity_id
_entity_poly.type
_entity_poly.pdbx_seq_one_letter_code
_entity_poly.pdbx_strand_id
1 'polypeptide(L)'
;MTLRKILTCLFPLLSSCAGHHVERTVVYENSVYHWRIEHVVDHYFPAGDRQYYEVFLDDRLLIIPAKTFNDDRDIRSFIAAGGFDVGHWRNKSIIVCFENIQQRDGQEHRLIRSLMISPEHGEEVLLTDLYTQQQVVVDRG
;
A
#
# COMPACT_ATOMS: atom_id res chain seq x y z
N MET A 1 -46.21 -11.45 38.58
CA MET A 1 -46.08 -10.53 37.42
C MET A 1 -44.68 -9.91 37.49
N THR A 2 -43.67 -10.58 36.92
CA THR A 2 -43.10 -10.34 35.57
C THR A 2 -42.15 -9.14 35.49
N LEU A 3 -40.96 -9.32 36.05
CA LEU A 3 -39.79 -8.45 35.80
C LEU A 3 -38.56 -9.31 35.45
N ARG A 4 -38.71 -10.25 34.51
CA ARG A 4 -37.63 -11.20 34.15
C ARG A 4 -37.48 -11.47 32.64
N LYS A 5 -38.15 -10.70 31.78
CA LYS A 5 -38.24 -11.01 30.34
C LYS A 5 -37.63 -9.97 29.38
N ILE A 6 -36.91 -8.96 29.85
CA ILE A 6 -36.40 -7.88 28.97
C ILE A 6 -34.87 -7.91 28.78
N LEU A 7 -34.12 -8.71 29.54
CA LEU A 7 -32.65 -8.64 29.54
C LEU A 7 -31.94 -9.62 28.57
N THR A 8 -32.63 -10.13 27.55
CA THR A 8 -32.03 -11.12 26.63
C THR A 8 -31.98 -10.69 25.16
N CYS A 9 -32.58 -9.56 24.79
CA CYS A 9 -32.63 -9.11 23.39
C CYS A 9 -31.58 -8.06 22.99
N LEU A 10 -30.65 -7.68 23.88
CA LEU A 10 -29.63 -6.65 23.59
C LEU A 10 -28.25 -7.21 23.21
N PHE A 11 -28.06 -8.53 23.21
CA PHE A 11 -26.77 -9.13 22.84
C PHE A 11 -26.45 -9.25 21.33
N PRO A 12 -27.39 -9.22 20.35
CA PRO A 12 -26.99 -9.41 18.95
C PRO A 12 -26.50 -8.13 18.26
N LEU A 13 -26.53 -6.98 18.94
CA LEU A 13 -26.08 -5.70 18.36
C LEU A 13 -24.58 -5.42 18.57
N LEU A 14 -23.89 -6.23 19.37
CA LEU A 14 -22.45 -6.07 19.62
C LEU A 14 -21.56 -6.87 18.65
N SER A 15 -22.14 -7.75 17.81
CA SER A 15 -21.40 -8.56 16.83
C SER A 15 -20.94 -7.77 15.60
N SER A 16 -21.41 -6.52 15.43
CA SER A 16 -21.18 -5.71 14.22
C SER A 16 -19.79 -5.09 14.11
N CYS A 17 -18.95 -5.16 15.14
CA CYS A 17 -17.58 -4.61 15.11
C CYS A 17 -16.49 -5.68 14.95
N ALA A 18 -16.85 -6.97 14.88
CA ALA A 18 -15.89 -8.08 14.72
C ALA A 18 -15.59 -8.44 13.26
N GLY A 19 -16.21 -7.76 12.29
CA GLY A 19 -16.12 -8.10 10.87
C GLY A 19 -14.93 -7.51 10.12
N HIS A 20 -14.15 -6.62 10.75
CA HIS A 20 -12.96 -5.98 10.17
C HIS A 20 -11.70 -6.43 10.91
N HIS A 21 -10.78 -7.09 10.20
CA HIS A 21 -9.46 -7.40 10.73
C HIS A 21 -8.40 -7.33 9.62
N VAL A 22 -7.17 -6.98 9.98
CA VAL A 22 -6.07 -6.81 9.03
C VAL A 22 -4.92 -7.71 9.41
N GLU A 23 -4.55 -8.61 8.52
CA GLU A 23 -3.37 -9.46 8.63
C GLU A 23 -2.20 -8.84 7.85
N ARG A 24 -0.98 -8.94 8.40
CA ARG A 24 0.25 -8.43 7.78
C ARG A 24 1.34 -9.48 7.84
N THR A 25 1.98 -9.73 6.71
CA THR A 25 3.11 -10.66 6.60
C THR A 25 4.27 -9.96 5.93
N VAL A 26 5.44 -9.93 6.57
CA VAL A 26 6.68 -9.45 5.94
C VAL A 26 7.10 -10.44 4.87
N VAL A 27 7.16 -10.00 3.62
CA VAL A 27 7.52 -10.84 2.45
C VAL A 27 8.89 -10.51 1.88
N TYR A 28 9.46 -9.35 2.26
CA TYR A 28 10.82 -8.96 1.93
C TYR A 28 11.35 -7.99 2.99
N GLU A 29 12.61 -8.14 3.35
CA GLU A 29 13.31 -7.24 4.27
C GLU A 29 14.78 -7.11 3.86
N ASN A 30 15.28 -5.88 3.84
CA ASN A 30 16.66 -5.55 3.53
C ASN A 30 17.23 -4.70 4.67
N SER A 31 18.16 -5.26 5.43
CA SER A 31 18.76 -4.59 6.59
C SER A 31 19.83 -3.54 6.23
N VAL A 32 20.29 -3.50 4.98
CA VAL A 32 21.34 -2.56 4.53
C VAL A 32 20.73 -1.21 4.12
N TYR A 33 19.61 -1.26 3.41
CA TYR A 33 18.89 -0.07 2.93
C TYR A 33 17.53 0.10 3.59
N HIS A 34 17.27 -0.66 4.66
CA HIS A 34 16.08 -0.57 5.51
C HIS A 34 14.74 -0.64 4.76
N TRP A 35 14.70 -1.41 3.68
CA TRP A 35 13.45 -1.72 2.98
C TRP A 35 12.71 -2.84 3.70
N ARG A 36 11.39 -2.71 3.82
CA ARG A 36 10.49 -3.78 4.27
C ARG A 36 9.24 -3.76 3.40
N ILE A 37 8.82 -4.93 2.91
CA ILE A 37 7.59 -5.08 2.14
C ILE A 37 6.67 -6.01 2.93
N GLU A 38 5.46 -5.55 3.17
CA GLU A 38 4.41 -6.32 3.81
C GLU A 38 3.32 -6.66 2.82
N HIS A 39 2.92 -7.93 2.79
CA HIS A 39 1.66 -8.34 2.20
C HIS A 39 0.56 -8.15 3.24
N VAL A 40 -0.47 -7.40 2.87
CA VAL A 40 -1.59 -7.03 3.73
C VAL A 40 -2.86 -7.69 3.22
N VAL A 41 -3.57 -8.39 4.10
CA VAL A 41 -4.89 -8.95 3.85
C VAL A 41 -5.88 -8.26 4.78
N ASP A 42 -6.76 -7.47 4.18
CA ASP A 42 -7.76 -6.66 4.87
C ASP A 42 -9.14 -7.29 4.69
N HIS A 43 -9.63 -7.93 5.74
CA HIS A 43 -10.85 -8.73 5.73
C HIS A 43 -12.04 -7.86 6.11
N TYR A 44 -13.02 -7.75 5.20
CA TYR A 44 -14.28 -7.07 5.45
C TYR A 44 -15.44 -8.06 5.32
N PHE A 45 -15.98 -8.57 6.42
CA PHE A 45 -17.21 -9.35 6.36
C PHE A 45 -18.44 -8.42 6.21
N PRO A 46 -19.36 -8.64 5.24
CA PRO A 46 -19.42 -9.71 4.22
C PRO A 46 -18.88 -9.29 2.83
N ALA A 47 -18.23 -8.14 2.70
CA ALA A 47 -17.76 -7.58 1.43
C ALA A 47 -16.59 -8.36 0.77
N GLY A 48 -15.90 -9.21 1.53
CA GLY A 48 -14.75 -10.01 1.08
C GLY A 48 -13.41 -9.43 1.52
N ASP A 49 -12.33 -10.03 1.01
CA ASP A 49 -10.97 -9.69 1.39
C ASP A 49 -10.33 -8.77 0.34
N ARG A 50 -9.61 -7.75 0.82
CA ARG A 50 -8.79 -6.89 -0.02
C ARG A 50 -7.32 -7.18 0.26
N GLN A 51 -6.57 -7.48 -0.79
CA GLN A 51 -5.14 -7.77 -0.70
C GLN A 51 -4.31 -6.70 -1.42
N TYR A 52 -3.20 -6.31 -0.80
CA TYR A 52 -2.25 -5.34 -1.35
C TYR A 52 -0.89 -5.48 -0.66
N TYR A 53 0.08 -4.73 -1.14
CA TYR A 53 1.39 -4.61 -0.53
C TYR A 53 1.57 -3.20 0.03
N GLU A 54 2.15 -3.12 1.22
CA GLU A 54 2.69 -1.88 1.79
C GLU A 54 4.21 -1.97 1.76
N VAL A 55 4.84 -0.83 1.48
CA VAL A 55 6.29 -0.73 1.39
C VAL A 55 6.75 0.25 2.45
N PHE A 56 7.82 -0.09 3.14
CA PHE A 56 8.43 0.74 4.17
C PHE A 56 9.90 0.96 3.85
N LEU A 57 10.36 2.17 4.11
CA LEU A 57 11.78 2.55 4.14
C LEU A 57 12.05 3.11 5.54
N ASP A 58 13.10 2.68 6.23
CA ASP A 58 13.41 3.16 7.59
C ASP A 58 12.20 3.13 8.54
N ASP A 59 11.42 2.04 8.49
CA ASP A 59 10.17 1.83 9.24
C ASP A 59 9.02 2.83 8.97
N ARG A 60 9.17 3.74 8.01
CA ARG A 60 8.08 4.63 7.57
C ARG A 60 7.43 4.09 6.30
N LEU A 61 6.10 4.15 6.27
CA LEU A 61 5.31 3.76 5.11
C LEU A 61 5.64 4.67 3.92
N LEU A 62 5.90 4.05 2.77
CA LEU A 62 6.12 4.74 1.52
C LEU A 62 4.78 5.22 0.96
N ILE A 63 4.65 6.53 0.80
CA ILE A 63 3.50 7.18 0.18
C ILE A 63 4.01 7.97 -1.03
N ILE A 64 3.51 7.63 -2.22
CA ILE A 64 3.81 8.36 -3.46
C ILE A 64 2.73 9.44 -3.65
N PRO A 65 3.10 10.73 -3.73
CA PRO A 65 2.13 11.80 -3.91
C PRO A 65 1.36 11.68 -5.23
N ALA A 66 0.04 11.86 -5.19
CA ALA A 66 -0.87 11.73 -6.34
C ALA A 66 -0.42 12.59 -7.54
N LYS A 67 0.02 13.82 -7.26
CA LYS A 67 0.51 14.80 -8.24
C LYS A 67 1.65 14.28 -9.12
N THR A 68 2.41 13.27 -8.66
CA THR A 68 3.53 12.69 -9.41
C THR A 68 3.08 12.04 -10.71
N PHE A 69 1.87 11.47 -10.72
CA PHE A 69 1.32 10.73 -11.85
C PHE A 69 -0.04 11.27 -12.33
N ASN A 70 -0.37 12.51 -11.98
CA ASN A 70 -1.69 13.11 -12.20
C ASN A 70 -2.83 12.22 -11.70
N ASP A 71 -2.63 11.57 -10.56
CA ASP A 71 -3.63 10.71 -9.93
C ASP A 71 -4.59 11.51 -9.05
N ASP A 72 -5.75 10.94 -8.77
CA ASP A 72 -6.75 11.50 -7.86
C ASP A 72 -6.39 11.24 -6.37
N ARG A 73 -5.50 10.27 -6.08
CA ARG A 73 -5.15 9.86 -4.71
C ARG A 73 -3.69 9.50 -4.53
N ASP A 74 -3.17 9.75 -3.33
CA ASP A 74 -1.84 9.30 -2.94
C ASP A 74 -1.77 7.77 -2.95
N ILE A 75 -0.64 7.24 -3.40
CA ILE A 75 -0.43 5.82 -3.61
C ILE A 75 0.39 5.27 -2.45
N ARG A 76 -0.27 4.47 -1.60
CA ARG A 76 0.34 3.77 -0.45
C ARG A 76 0.17 2.25 -0.49
N SER A 77 -0.75 1.78 -1.33
CA SER A 77 -1.09 0.36 -1.47
C SER A 77 -0.76 -0.08 -2.88
N PHE A 78 0.10 -1.09 -2.98
CA PHE A 78 0.61 -1.59 -4.25
C PHE A 78 -0.03 -2.93 -4.60
N ILE A 79 -0.31 -3.18 -5.88
CA ILE A 79 -0.84 -4.47 -6.34
C ILE A 79 0.25 -5.54 -6.41
N ALA A 80 1.51 -5.11 -6.55
CA ALA A 80 2.69 -5.95 -6.46
C ALA A 80 3.85 -5.11 -5.92
N ALA A 81 4.73 -5.74 -5.15
CA ALA A 81 5.98 -5.14 -4.70
C ALA A 81 7.05 -6.24 -4.59
N GLY A 82 8.30 -5.89 -4.93
CA GLY A 82 9.41 -6.83 -4.88
C GLY A 82 10.73 -6.11 -4.64
N GLY A 83 11.56 -6.69 -3.78
CA GLY A 83 12.94 -6.27 -3.56
C GLY A 83 13.93 -7.17 -4.28
N PHE A 84 15.21 -6.76 -4.25
CA PHE A 84 16.31 -7.53 -4.82
C PHE A 84 17.22 -8.08 -3.73
N ASP A 85 17.81 -9.25 -3.97
CA ASP A 85 18.73 -9.88 -3.03
C ASP A 85 20.07 -9.15 -2.91
N VAL A 86 20.72 -9.37 -1.77
CA VAL A 86 22.08 -8.90 -1.49
C VAL A 86 23.04 -9.54 -2.49
N GLY A 87 23.57 -8.73 -3.40
CA GLY A 87 24.44 -9.17 -4.50
C GLY A 87 23.99 -8.66 -5.87
N HIS A 88 22.73 -8.23 -6.00
CA HIS A 88 22.28 -7.53 -7.20
C HIS A 88 22.75 -6.07 -7.15
N TRP A 89 23.19 -5.52 -8.28
CA TRP A 89 23.58 -4.10 -8.39
C TRP A 89 22.43 -3.10 -8.11
N ARG A 90 21.19 -3.61 -7.99
CA ARG A 90 19.97 -2.86 -7.65
C ARG A 90 19.49 -3.15 -6.22
N ASN A 91 20.33 -3.75 -5.38
CA ASN A 91 19.99 -4.09 -3.99
C ASN A 91 19.53 -2.91 -3.13
N LYS A 92 19.83 -1.67 -3.56
CA LYS A 92 19.33 -0.44 -2.93
C LYS A 92 17.90 -0.08 -3.29
N SER A 93 17.33 -0.69 -4.31
CA SER A 93 16.04 -0.31 -4.89
C SER A 93 15.00 -1.39 -4.67
N ILE A 94 13.74 -1.03 -4.83
CA ILE A 94 12.61 -1.96 -4.95
C ILE A 94 11.86 -1.70 -6.25
N ILE A 95 10.98 -2.63 -6.63
CA ILE A 95 9.98 -2.42 -7.67
C ILE A 95 8.59 -2.49 -7.05
N VAL A 96 7.72 -1.57 -7.45
CA VAL A 96 6.30 -1.59 -7.10
C VAL A 96 5.44 -1.46 -8.35
N CYS A 97 4.23 -2.03 -8.30
CA CYS A 97 3.18 -1.82 -9.29
C CYS A 97 1.92 -1.32 -8.60
N PHE A 98 1.22 -0.37 -9.23
CA PHE A 98 -0.05 0.17 -8.74
C PHE A 98 -0.99 0.53 -9.88
N GLU A 99 -2.28 0.61 -9.53
CA GLU A 99 -3.30 1.21 -10.38
C GLU A 99 -3.23 2.74 -10.24
N ASN A 100 -3.02 3.42 -11.36
CA ASN A 100 -3.04 4.86 -11.51
C ASN A 100 -4.39 5.26 -12.13
N ILE A 101 -5.16 6.08 -11.43
CA ILE A 101 -6.46 6.57 -11.89
C ILE A 101 -6.35 8.07 -12.15
N GLN A 102 -6.60 8.48 -13.39
CA GLN A 102 -6.47 9.88 -13.82
C GLN A 102 -7.69 10.33 -14.61
N GLN A 103 -8.08 11.59 -14.44
CA GLN A 103 -9.09 12.25 -15.29
C GLN A 103 -8.42 12.94 -16.47
N ARG A 104 -8.76 12.54 -17.70
CA ARG A 104 -8.24 13.15 -18.93
C ARG A 104 -9.34 13.26 -19.98
N ASP A 105 -9.49 14.44 -20.55
CA ASP A 105 -10.49 14.75 -21.59
C ASP A 105 -11.93 14.42 -21.16
N GLY A 106 -12.24 14.61 -19.87
CA GLY A 106 -13.55 14.30 -19.28
C GLY A 106 -13.84 12.82 -19.07
N GLN A 107 -12.81 11.95 -19.19
CA GLN A 107 -12.92 10.51 -18.99
C GLN A 107 -11.93 10.03 -17.93
N GLU A 108 -12.33 9.00 -17.18
CA GLU A 108 -11.45 8.29 -16.25
C GLU A 108 -10.60 7.29 -17.04
N HIS A 109 -9.27 7.38 -16.88
CA HIS A 109 -8.31 6.42 -17.42
C HIS A 109 -7.69 5.65 -16.26
N ARG A 110 -7.66 4.32 -16.39
CA ARG A 110 -7.01 3.42 -15.43
C ARG A 110 -5.81 2.77 -16.08
N LEU A 111 -4.65 2.97 -15.48
CA LEU A 111 -3.37 2.45 -15.96
C LEU A 111 -2.72 1.61 -14.86
N ILE A 112 -2.04 0.53 -15.24
CA ILE A 112 -1.11 -0.12 -14.33
C ILE A 112 0.28 0.43 -14.59
N ARG A 113 0.90 1.00 -13.56
CA ARG A 113 2.28 1.52 -13.63
C ARG A 113 3.21 0.65 -12.82
N SER A 114 4.46 0.55 -13.26
CA SER A 114 5.55 -0.10 -12.55
C SER A 114 6.69 0.90 -12.33
N LEU A 115 7.12 1.04 -11.08
CA LEU A 115 8.21 1.94 -10.71
C LEU A 115 9.36 1.17 -10.07
N MET A 116 10.57 1.65 -10.33
CA MET A 116 11.73 1.34 -9.50
C MET A 116 11.97 2.51 -8.55
N ILE A 117 12.06 2.20 -7.26
CA ILE A 117 12.18 3.20 -6.20
C ILE A 117 13.51 3.01 -5.50
N SER A 118 14.28 4.08 -5.39
CA SER A 118 15.58 4.08 -4.70
C SER A 118 15.57 5.14 -3.60
N PRO A 119 16.21 4.87 -2.44
CA PRO A 119 16.37 5.90 -1.42
C PRO A 119 17.33 6.98 -1.94
N GLU A 120 17.03 8.23 -1.62
CA GLU A 120 17.90 9.38 -1.81
C GLU A 120 18.32 9.98 -0.45
N HIS A 121 18.70 11.24 -0.40
CA HIS A 121 19.16 11.86 0.84
C HIS A 121 17.98 12.23 1.76
N GLY A 122 18.07 11.84 3.03
CA GLY A 122 17.04 12.17 4.02
C GLY A 122 15.74 11.42 3.78
N GLU A 123 14.67 12.17 3.52
CA GLU A 123 13.31 11.63 3.35
C GLU A 123 12.91 11.47 1.87
N GLU A 124 13.83 11.77 0.96
CA GLU A 124 13.59 11.73 -0.48
C GLU A 124 13.74 10.30 -1.04
N VAL A 125 12.94 10.01 -2.06
CA VAL A 125 13.09 8.81 -2.90
C VAL A 125 13.11 9.18 -4.37
N LEU A 126 13.97 8.50 -5.13
CA LEU A 126 14.00 8.56 -6.58
C LEU A 126 13.02 7.54 -7.15
N LEU A 127 12.00 8.04 -7.87
CA LEU A 127 11.05 7.25 -8.61
C LEU A 127 11.48 7.16 -10.07
N THR A 128 11.69 5.96 -10.57
CA THR A 128 11.94 5.69 -12.00
C THR A 128 10.75 4.95 -12.59
N ASP A 129 10.03 5.59 -13.51
CA ASP A 129 8.97 4.93 -14.27
C ASP A 129 9.60 3.93 -15.25
N LEU A 130 9.27 2.64 -15.10
CA LEU A 130 9.93 1.58 -15.85
C LEU A 130 9.51 1.52 -17.32
N TYR A 131 8.38 2.15 -17.67
CA TYR A 131 7.92 2.21 -19.06
C TYR A 131 8.56 3.40 -19.79
N THR A 132 8.45 4.59 -19.21
CA THR A 132 8.92 5.84 -19.84
C THR A 132 10.39 6.16 -19.55
N GLN A 133 11.00 5.51 -18.55
CA GLN A 133 12.32 5.83 -17.99
C GLN A 133 12.40 7.22 -17.35
N GLN A 134 11.27 7.91 -17.18
CA GLN A 134 11.22 9.21 -16.51
C GLN A 134 11.58 9.05 -15.03
N GLN A 135 12.36 10.00 -14.52
CA GLN A 135 12.80 10.04 -13.13
C GLN A 135 12.25 11.28 -12.43
N VAL A 136 11.76 11.08 -11.20
CA VAL A 136 11.26 12.15 -10.34
C VAL A 136 11.70 11.89 -8.90
N VAL A 137 12.23 12.90 -8.24
CA VAL A 137 12.51 12.86 -6.79
C VAL A 137 11.28 13.38 -6.05
N VAL A 138 10.85 12.66 -5.03
CA VAL A 138 9.75 13.06 -4.16
C VAL A 138 10.10 12.85 -2.70
N ASP A 139 9.57 13.71 -1.83
CA ASP A 139 9.52 13.43 -0.39
C ASP A 139 8.55 12.27 -0.14
N ARG A 140 8.97 11.31 0.67
CA ARG A 140 8.06 10.29 1.20
C ARG A 140 7.21 10.91 2.32
N GLY A 141 5.88 10.76 2.20
CA GLY A 141 4.89 11.31 3.14
C GLY A 141 5.08 10.90 4.60
#